data_AF-A0A889ZEZ0-F1
#
_entry.id   AF-A0A889ZEZ0-F1
#
_cell.length_a   1.000
_cell.length_b   1.000
_cell.length_c   1.000
_cell.angle_alpha   90.00
_cell.angle_beta   90.00
_cell.angle_gamma   90.00
#
_symmetry.space_group_name_H-M   'P 1'
#
loop_
_entity.id
_entity.type
_entity.pdbx_description
1 polymer ?
#
loop_
_entity_poly.entity_id
_entity_poly.type
_entity_poly.pdbx_seq_one_letter_code
_entity_poly.pdbx_strand_id
1 'polypeptide(L)'
;KRVFKNLQLFIENKAPGDDLFDRLNTAIMNKHLNELMEGLTAKVFRTYNASWTLQQQLEQLTNEEDSVTEKILSYNRANRAVAILCNHQRAVPKGHQKSMEKLKEKIDAKREAIRDAERQVKDAQKEAKHGSVKEKVVFDKKKKMLARLKDQLVKLEVQETDRDENKTIALGTSKLNYLDPRISVAWCKKYDVPI
;
A
#
# COMPACT_ATOMS: atom_id res chain seq x y z
N LYS A 1 26.28 -13.82 -15.16
CA LYS A 1 26.93 -15.08 -14.73
C LYS A 1 28.17 -14.90 -13.82
N ARG A 2 28.85 -13.74 -13.79
CA ARG A 2 30.08 -13.54 -12.99
C ARG A 2 29.87 -13.71 -11.47
N VAL A 3 28.80 -13.13 -10.91
CA VAL A 3 28.47 -13.25 -9.48
C VAL A 3 28.29 -14.71 -9.05
N PHE A 4 27.51 -15.48 -9.82
CA PHE A 4 27.29 -16.92 -9.54
C PHE A 4 28.60 -17.72 -9.50
N LYS A 5 29.48 -17.52 -10.48
CA LYS A 5 30.79 -18.18 -10.51
C LYS A 5 31.66 -17.81 -9.30
N ASN A 6 31.66 -16.54 -8.90
CA ASN A 6 32.37 -16.10 -7.71
C ASN A 6 31.83 -16.75 -6.44
N LEU A 7 30.50 -16.87 -6.31
CA LEU A 7 29.88 -17.55 -5.16
C LEU A 7 30.28 -19.03 -5.09
N GLN A 8 30.39 -19.73 -6.23
CA GLN A 8 30.89 -21.11 -6.24
C GLN A 8 32.31 -21.20 -5.67
N LEU A 9 33.20 -20.28 -6.08
CA LEU A 9 34.57 -20.20 -5.56
C LEU A 9 34.62 -19.85 -4.06
N PHE A 10 33.73 -18.96 -3.59
CA PHE A 10 33.69 -18.56 -2.18
C PHE A 10 33.18 -19.66 -1.24
N ILE A 11 32.53 -20.71 -1.77
CA ILE A 11 32.02 -21.86 -1.01
C ILE A 11 33.00 -23.04 -1.07
N GLU A 12 33.90 -23.05 -2.05
CA GLU A 12 34.84 -24.14 -2.27
C GLU A 12 35.71 -24.39 -1.02
N ASN A 13 35.82 -25.67 -0.62
CA ASN A 13 36.55 -26.12 0.58
C ASN A 13 36.07 -25.52 1.91
N LYS A 14 34.82 -25.02 1.99
CA LYS A 14 34.20 -24.56 3.24
C LYS A 14 33.20 -25.56 3.80
N ALA A 15 33.18 -25.71 5.12
CA ALA A 15 32.18 -26.49 5.83
C ALA A 15 30.91 -25.66 6.09
N PRO A 16 29.75 -26.31 6.34
CA PRO A 16 28.56 -25.62 6.82
C PRO A 16 28.85 -24.90 8.15
N GLY A 17 28.76 -23.56 8.14
CA GLY A 17 29.04 -22.71 9.30
C GLY A 17 30.23 -21.77 9.11
N ASP A 18 31.10 -22.03 8.11
CA ASP A 18 32.20 -21.12 7.76
C ASP A 18 31.67 -19.84 7.09
N ASP A 19 32.37 -18.72 7.31
CA ASP A 19 32.01 -17.44 6.71
C ASP A 19 32.13 -17.49 5.18
N LEU A 20 31.05 -17.11 4.48
CA LEU A 20 31.03 -17.05 3.02
C LEU A 20 32.07 -16.05 2.47
N PHE A 21 32.23 -14.91 3.13
CA PHE A 21 33.21 -13.88 2.76
C PHE A 21 34.32 -13.80 3.82
N ASP A 22 35.16 -14.83 3.88
CA ASP A 22 36.19 -15.07 4.90
C ASP A 22 37.27 -13.97 5.01
N ARG A 23 37.47 -13.18 3.95
CA ARG A 23 38.45 -12.08 3.91
C ARG A 23 37.81 -10.69 3.97
N LEU A 24 36.51 -10.61 4.23
CA LEU A 24 35.77 -9.35 4.25
C LEU A 24 35.15 -9.13 5.64
N ASN A 25 35.21 -7.89 6.12
CA ASN A 25 34.45 -7.48 7.29
C ASN A 25 33.81 -6.10 7.05
N THR A 26 32.95 -5.68 7.97
CA THR A 26 32.19 -4.42 7.85
C THR A 26 33.09 -3.19 7.84
N ALA A 27 34.24 -3.22 8.53
CA ALA A 27 35.18 -2.11 8.56
C ALA A 27 35.87 -1.92 7.19
N ILE A 28 36.36 -3.00 6.58
CA ILE A 28 36.98 -2.98 5.24
C ILE A 28 35.97 -2.48 4.19
N MET A 29 34.74 -3.02 4.22
CA MET A 29 33.69 -2.62 3.29
C MET A 29 33.33 -1.13 3.45
N ASN A 30 33.06 -0.66 4.67
CA ASN A 30 32.67 0.74 4.87
C ASN A 30 33.82 1.71 4.59
N LYS A 31 35.08 1.33 4.85
CA LYS A 31 36.24 2.13 4.45
C LYS A 31 36.26 2.33 2.94
N HIS A 32 36.10 1.25 2.18
CA HIS A 32 36.04 1.33 0.73
C HIS A 32 34.86 2.18 0.23
N LEU A 33 33.67 2.02 0.83
CA LEU A 33 32.50 2.85 0.48
C LEU A 33 32.76 4.35 0.73
N ASN A 34 33.40 4.68 1.86
CA ASN A 34 33.72 6.07 2.20
C ASN A 34 34.77 6.69 1.25
N GLU A 35 35.69 5.88 0.72
CA GLU A 35 36.64 6.31 -0.32
C GLU A 35 35.94 6.64 -1.65
N LEU A 36 34.81 5.98 -1.95
CA LEU A 36 34.01 6.25 -3.15
C LEU A 36 33.10 7.48 -3.00
N MET A 37 32.59 7.73 -1.79
CA MET A 37 31.79 8.90 -1.43
C MET A 37 31.89 9.15 0.07
N GLU A 38 32.28 10.35 0.46
CA GLU A 38 32.40 10.74 1.86
C GLU A 38 31.07 10.50 2.61
N GLY A 39 31.15 9.82 3.76
CA GLY A 39 29.99 9.48 4.59
C GLY A 39 29.17 8.28 4.12
N LEU A 40 29.52 7.68 2.96
CA LEU A 40 28.82 6.51 2.45
C LEU A 40 29.13 5.26 3.28
N THR A 41 28.08 4.56 3.71
CA THR A 41 28.16 3.31 4.46
C THR A 41 27.12 2.32 3.94
N ALA A 42 27.26 1.04 4.26
CA ALA A 42 26.34 0.01 3.78
C ALA A 42 24.86 0.27 4.19
N LYS A 43 24.62 0.89 5.35
CA LYS A 43 23.25 1.25 5.78
C LYS A 43 22.59 2.29 4.88
N VAL A 44 23.37 3.19 4.26
CA VAL A 44 22.85 4.25 3.38
C VAL A 44 22.18 3.64 2.16
N PHE A 45 22.71 2.52 1.63
CA PHE A 45 22.08 1.80 0.51
C PHE A 45 20.68 1.29 0.84
N ARG A 46 20.42 0.85 2.08
CA ARG A 46 19.06 0.44 2.48
C ARG A 46 18.09 1.62 2.44
N THR A 47 18.48 2.76 3.00
CA THR A 47 17.66 3.98 3.01
C THR A 47 17.44 4.52 1.58
N TYR A 48 18.49 4.55 0.76
CA TYR A 48 18.41 4.96 -0.64
C TYR A 48 17.45 4.07 -1.42
N ASN A 49 17.66 2.74 -1.40
CA ASN A 49 16.82 1.80 -2.14
C ASN A 49 15.37 1.82 -1.66
N ALA A 50 15.13 2.01 -0.36
CA ALA A 50 13.79 2.13 0.21
C ALA A 50 13.08 3.40 -0.27
N SER A 51 13.74 4.56 -0.15
CA SER A 51 13.17 5.85 -0.55
C SER A 51 12.96 5.95 -2.06
N TRP A 52 13.93 5.48 -2.85
CA TRP A 52 13.82 5.42 -4.31
C TRP A 52 12.67 4.51 -4.75
N THR A 53 12.58 3.30 -4.17
CA THR A 53 11.47 2.38 -4.45
C THR A 53 10.13 3.01 -4.11
N LEU A 54 9.99 3.70 -2.96
CA LEU A 54 8.75 4.39 -2.62
C LEU A 54 8.37 5.40 -3.72
N GLN A 55 9.30 6.27 -4.10
CA GLN A 55 9.04 7.30 -5.11
C GLN A 55 8.58 6.70 -6.43
N GLN A 56 9.31 5.69 -6.94
CA GLN A 56 8.99 5.01 -8.19
C GLN A 56 7.64 4.30 -8.13
N GLN A 57 7.33 3.63 -7.02
CA GLN A 57 6.05 2.94 -6.85
C GLN A 57 4.88 3.92 -6.70
N LEU A 58 5.06 5.05 -6.02
CA LEU A 58 4.03 6.09 -5.96
C LEU A 58 3.75 6.68 -7.34
N GLU A 59 4.76 6.90 -8.17
CA GLU A 59 4.60 7.37 -9.54
C GLU A 59 3.85 6.36 -10.43
N GLN A 60 4.11 5.07 -10.25
CA GLN A 60 3.49 4.00 -11.04
C GLN A 60 2.06 3.64 -10.59
N LEU A 61 1.79 3.69 -9.28
CA LEU A 61 0.55 3.15 -8.71
C LEU A 61 -0.52 4.22 -8.43
N THR A 62 -0.15 5.50 -8.40
CA THR A 62 -1.11 6.57 -8.09
C THR A 62 -1.80 7.05 -9.36
N ASN A 63 -3.12 6.93 -9.41
CA ASN A 63 -3.94 7.53 -10.44
C ASN A 63 -4.53 8.87 -9.93
N GLU A 64 -4.52 9.90 -10.77
CA GLU A 64 -4.97 11.26 -10.41
C GLU A 64 -6.47 11.33 -10.18
N GLU A 65 -7.24 10.54 -10.91
CA GLU A 65 -8.72 10.50 -10.85
C GLU A 65 -9.26 9.68 -9.67
N ASP A 66 -8.40 8.93 -8.98
CA ASP A 66 -8.79 8.09 -7.86
C ASP A 66 -9.29 8.92 -6.68
N SER A 67 -10.23 8.36 -5.93
CA SER A 67 -10.65 8.94 -4.66
C SER A 67 -9.48 8.97 -3.66
N VAL A 68 -9.57 9.84 -2.65
CA VAL A 68 -8.58 9.88 -1.55
C VAL A 68 -8.38 8.49 -0.91
N THR A 69 -9.43 7.69 -0.85
CA THR A 69 -9.37 6.34 -0.24
C THR A 69 -8.55 5.37 -1.09
N GLU A 70 -8.74 5.41 -2.42
CA GLU A 70 -7.98 4.58 -3.36
C GLU A 70 -6.52 5.04 -3.46
N LYS A 71 -6.27 6.35 -3.45
CA LYS A 71 -4.91 6.91 -3.37
C LYS A 71 -4.15 6.43 -2.13
N ILE A 72 -4.81 6.35 -0.97
CA ILE A 72 -4.21 5.79 0.25
C ILE A 72 -3.86 4.31 0.06
N LEU A 73 -4.68 3.52 -0.64
CA LEU A 73 -4.35 2.13 -0.97
C LEU A 73 -3.09 2.05 -1.86
N SER A 74 -2.99 2.89 -2.88
CA SER A 74 -1.79 2.98 -3.73
C SER A 74 -0.54 3.33 -2.91
N TYR A 75 -0.66 4.26 -1.97
CA TYR A 75 0.43 4.58 -1.04
C TYR A 75 0.84 3.38 -0.19
N ASN A 76 -0.12 2.66 0.37
CA ASN A 76 0.16 1.48 1.19
C ASN A 76 0.81 0.36 0.37
N ARG A 77 0.40 0.16 -0.89
CA ARG A 77 1.03 -0.77 -1.82
C ARG A 77 2.47 -0.38 -2.15
N ALA A 78 2.73 0.91 -2.37
CA ALA A 78 4.08 1.42 -2.57
C ALA A 78 4.98 1.15 -1.34
N ASN A 79 4.48 1.44 -0.14
CA ASN A 79 5.21 1.13 1.10
C ASN A 79 5.36 -0.38 1.33
N ARG A 80 4.39 -1.20 0.92
CA ARG A 80 4.48 -2.66 0.97
C ARG A 80 5.62 -3.19 0.10
N ALA A 81 5.80 -2.64 -1.11
CA ALA A 81 6.94 -2.98 -1.97
C ALA A 81 8.28 -2.68 -1.27
N VAL A 82 8.38 -1.53 -0.59
CA VAL A 82 9.57 -1.18 0.21
C VAL A 82 9.76 -2.14 1.38
N ALA A 83 8.70 -2.49 2.09
CA ALA A 83 8.77 -3.43 3.21
C ALA A 83 9.22 -4.83 2.75
N ILE A 84 8.78 -5.29 1.58
CA ILE A 84 9.24 -6.54 0.96
C ILE A 84 10.73 -6.46 0.61
N LEU A 85 11.16 -5.36 -0.04
CA LEU A 85 12.57 -5.13 -0.37
C LEU A 85 13.46 -5.13 0.88
N CYS A 86 12.97 -4.60 1.99
CA CYS A 86 13.68 -4.55 3.27
C CYS A 86 13.51 -5.81 4.13
N ASN A 87 12.79 -6.83 3.65
CA ASN A 87 12.44 -8.05 4.37
C ASN A 87 11.73 -7.80 5.72
N HIS A 88 10.86 -6.79 5.80
CA HIS A 88 10.06 -6.49 6.99
C HIS A 88 8.82 -7.40 7.05
N GLN A 89 9.04 -8.66 7.43
CA GLN A 89 7.98 -9.66 7.55
C GLN A 89 7.37 -9.68 8.94
N ARG A 90 6.14 -10.19 9.03
CA ARG A 90 5.46 -10.54 10.28
C ARG A 90 4.65 -11.81 10.11
N ALA A 91 4.43 -12.52 11.21
CA ALA A 91 3.45 -13.60 11.24
C ALA A 91 2.03 -13.05 11.05
N VAL A 92 1.15 -13.86 10.44
CA VAL A 92 -0.27 -13.53 10.31
C VAL A 92 -0.88 -13.39 11.71
N PRO A 93 -1.57 -12.28 12.04
CA PRO A 93 -2.19 -12.11 13.35
C PRO A 93 -3.23 -13.19 13.63
N LYS A 94 -3.26 -13.72 14.87
CA LYS A 94 -4.17 -14.82 15.27
C LYS A 94 -5.66 -14.53 14.99
N GLY A 95 -6.08 -13.26 15.07
CA GLY A 95 -7.46 -12.83 14.81
C GLY A 95 -7.75 -12.39 13.38
N HIS A 96 -6.80 -12.52 12.46
CA HIS A 96 -6.93 -11.99 11.10
C HIS A 96 -8.14 -12.56 10.37
N GLN A 97 -8.27 -13.89 10.32
CA GLN A 97 -9.37 -14.58 9.63
C GLN A 97 -10.74 -14.11 10.11
N LYS A 98 -10.98 -14.16 11.43
CA LYS A 98 -12.24 -13.70 12.05
C LYS A 98 -12.51 -12.21 11.78
N SER A 99 -11.47 -11.39 11.72
CA SER A 99 -11.65 -9.98 11.37
C SER A 99 -11.97 -9.77 9.88
N MET A 100 -11.46 -10.61 8.99
CA MET A 100 -11.76 -10.55 7.56
C MET A 100 -13.19 -11.01 7.28
N GLU A 101 -13.64 -12.08 7.94
CA GLU A 101 -15.03 -12.56 7.85
C GLU A 101 -16.03 -11.46 8.24
N LYS A 102 -15.83 -10.82 9.41
CA LYS A 102 -16.66 -9.69 9.84
C LYS A 102 -16.65 -8.50 8.89
N LEU A 103 -15.55 -8.29 8.15
CA LEU A 103 -15.45 -7.21 7.18
C LEU A 103 -16.22 -7.57 5.91
N LYS A 104 -16.12 -8.83 5.44
CA LYS A 104 -16.91 -9.36 4.32
C LYS A 104 -18.41 -9.29 4.59
N GLU A 105 -18.86 -9.70 5.77
CA GLU A 105 -20.27 -9.58 6.18
C GLU A 105 -20.78 -8.13 6.07
N LYS A 106 -19.96 -7.15 6.48
CA LYS A 106 -20.31 -5.72 6.35
C LYS A 106 -20.35 -5.26 4.90
N ILE A 107 -19.42 -5.72 4.07
CA ILE A 107 -19.38 -5.44 2.62
C ILE A 107 -20.63 -6.00 1.95
N ASP A 108 -21.00 -7.24 2.25
CA ASP A 108 -22.16 -7.90 1.64
C ASP A 108 -23.47 -7.22 2.06
N ALA A 109 -23.63 -6.91 3.35
CA ALA A 109 -24.77 -6.11 3.82
C ALA A 109 -24.83 -4.72 3.14
N LYS A 110 -23.67 -4.12 2.88
CA LYS A 110 -23.59 -2.82 2.18
C LYS A 110 -23.98 -2.93 0.72
N ARG A 111 -23.56 -4.00 0.04
CA ARG A 111 -23.93 -4.31 -1.35
C ARG A 111 -25.44 -4.53 -1.49
N GLU A 112 -26.07 -5.22 -0.54
CA GLU A 112 -27.54 -5.34 -0.51
C GLU A 112 -28.23 -3.99 -0.35
N ALA A 113 -27.79 -3.16 0.61
CA ALA A 113 -28.34 -1.83 0.81
C ALA A 113 -28.19 -0.93 -0.44
N ILE A 114 -27.10 -1.08 -1.19
CA ILE A 114 -26.90 -0.40 -2.47
C ILE A 114 -27.89 -0.92 -3.52
N ARG A 115 -28.07 -2.23 -3.66
CA ARG A 115 -29.06 -2.81 -4.59
C ARG A 115 -30.46 -2.28 -4.34
N ASP A 116 -30.87 -2.20 -3.07
CA ASP A 116 -32.15 -1.61 -2.68
C ASP A 116 -32.23 -0.12 -3.01
N ALA A 117 -31.18 0.64 -2.70
CA ALA A 117 -31.13 2.06 -3.03
C ALA A 117 -31.15 2.32 -4.54
N GLU A 118 -30.51 1.48 -5.35
CA GLU A 118 -30.54 1.56 -6.82
C GLU A 118 -31.95 1.34 -7.37
N ARG A 119 -32.67 0.32 -6.86
CA ARG A 119 -34.08 0.10 -7.20
C ARG A 119 -34.91 1.35 -6.86
N GLN A 120 -34.78 1.86 -5.64
CA GLN A 120 -35.51 3.04 -5.18
C GLN A 120 -35.19 4.31 -5.98
N VAL A 121 -33.95 4.49 -6.44
CA VAL A 121 -33.55 5.61 -7.31
C VAL A 121 -34.19 5.46 -8.68
N LYS A 122 -34.19 4.24 -9.25
CA LYS A 122 -34.80 3.96 -10.55
C LYS A 122 -36.31 4.23 -10.54
N ASP A 123 -37.00 3.85 -9.47
CA ASP A 123 -38.43 4.10 -9.34
C ASP A 123 -38.73 5.59 -9.14
N ALA A 124 -37.99 6.27 -8.26
CA ALA A 124 -38.11 7.72 -8.09
C ALA A 124 -37.76 8.51 -9.37
N GLN A 125 -36.85 7.99 -10.20
CA GLN A 125 -36.53 8.59 -11.50
C GLN A 125 -37.72 8.53 -12.47
N LYS A 126 -38.47 7.42 -12.48
CA LYS A 126 -39.67 7.29 -13.31
C LYS A 126 -40.76 8.26 -12.85
N GLU A 127 -40.97 8.36 -11.53
CA GLU A 127 -41.94 9.29 -10.94
C GLU A 127 -41.56 10.75 -11.21
N ALA A 128 -40.28 11.11 -11.11
CA ALA A 128 -39.79 12.47 -11.34
C ALA A 128 -39.85 12.94 -12.82
N LYS A 129 -39.93 12.02 -13.79
CA LYS A 129 -40.03 12.37 -15.23
C LYS A 129 -41.31 13.12 -15.58
N HIS A 130 -42.42 12.74 -14.95
CA HIS A 130 -43.75 13.37 -15.15
C HIS A 130 -44.32 13.98 -13.86
N GLY A 131 -43.56 13.91 -12.76
CA GLY A 131 -43.97 14.38 -11.44
C GLY A 131 -43.71 15.86 -11.20
N SER A 132 -44.17 16.33 -10.04
CA SER A 132 -44.01 17.71 -9.58
C SER A 132 -42.59 17.99 -9.09
N VAL A 133 -42.35 19.23 -8.66
CA VAL A 133 -41.09 19.65 -8.01
C VAL A 133 -40.77 18.76 -6.80
N LYS A 134 -41.79 18.27 -6.10
CA LYS A 134 -41.63 17.38 -4.93
C LYS A 134 -40.98 16.05 -5.32
N GLU A 135 -41.43 15.40 -6.39
CA GLU A 135 -40.89 14.13 -6.87
C GLU A 135 -39.45 14.28 -7.37
N LYS A 136 -39.12 15.42 -8.01
CA LYS A 136 -37.73 15.74 -8.39
C LYS A 136 -36.81 15.86 -7.18
N VAL A 137 -37.25 16.54 -6.12
CA VAL A 137 -36.50 16.65 -4.85
C VAL A 137 -36.30 15.28 -4.20
N VAL A 138 -37.31 14.39 -4.26
CA VAL A 138 -37.19 13.02 -3.74
C VAL A 138 -36.15 12.22 -4.52
N PHE A 139 -36.17 12.30 -5.85
CA PHE A 139 -35.16 11.66 -6.71
C PHE A 139 -33.74 12.12 -6.34
N ASP A 140 -33.51 13.42 -6.22
CA ASP A 140 -32.20 13.97 -5.86
C ASP A 140 -31.71 13.50 -4.48
N LYS A 141 -32.62 13.42 -3.49
CA LYS A 141 -32.30 12.89 -2.16
C LYS A 141 -31.87 11.42 -2.23
N LYS A 142 -32.62 10.59 -2.98
CA LYS A 142 -32.29 9.17 -3.13
C LYS A 142 -30.98 8.97 -3.91
N LYS A 143 -30.73 9.78 -4.94
CA LYS A 143 -29.48 9.76 -5.70
C LYS A 143 -28.27 10.10 -4.82
N LYS A 144 -28.37 11.15 -3.99
CA LYS A 144 -27.33 11.51 -3.01
C LYS A 144 -27.10 10.41 -1.97
N MET A 145 -28.19 9.78 -1.48
CA MET A 145 -28.08 8.64 -0.57
C MET A 145 -27.34 7.47 -1.21
N LEU A 146 -27.68 7.12 -2.45
CA LEU A 146 -27.00 6.06 -3.20
C LEU A 146 -25.50 6.35 -3.39
N ALA A 147 -25.14 7.57 -3.79
CA ALA A 147 -23.74 7.97 -3.92
C ALA A 147 -22.97 7.78 -2.60
N ARG A 148 -23.54 8.25 -1.47
CA ARG A 148 -22.95 8.06 -0.14
C ARG A 148 -22.78 6.58 0.22
N LEU A 149 -23.73 5.73 -0.13
CA LEU A 149 -23.64 4.29 0.13
C LEU A 149 -22.51 3.65 -0.69
N LYS A 150 -22.36 4.04 -1.96
CA LYS A 150 -21.27 3.58 -2.84
C LYS A 150 -19.90 4.01 -2.31
N ASP A 151 -19.73 5.27 -1.90
CA ASP A 151 -18.47 5.75 -1.30
C ASP A 151 -18.11 4.96 -0.02
N GLN A 152 -19.11 4.63 0.79
CA GLN A 152 -18.91 3.83 1.99
C GLN A 152 -18.55 2.38 1.68
N LEU A 153 -19.07 1.82 0.58
CA LEU A 153 -18.67 0.49 0.11
C LEU A 153 -17.21 0.48 -0.34
N VAL A 154 -16.81 1.44 -1.18
CA VAL A 154 -15.42 1.57 -1.66
C VAL A 154 -14.43 1.61 -0.49
N LYS A 155 -14.75 2.37 0.57
CA LYS A 155 -13.94 2.40 1.81
C LYS A 155 -13.78 1.04 2.48
N LEU A 156 -14.83 0.23 2.52
CA LEU A 156 -14.77 -1.11 3.11
C LEU A 156 -13.98 -2.08 2.24
N GLU A 157 -14.15 -2.03 0.92
CA GLU A 157 -13.45 -2.89 -0.04
C GLU A 157 -11.94 -2.55 -0.09
N VAL A 158 -11.59 -1.27 -0.04
CA VAL A 158 -10.20 -0.82 0.11
C VAL A 158 -9.61 -1.31 1.43
N GLN A 159 -10.36 -1.20 2.53
CA GLN A 159 -9.91 -1.68 3.84
C GLN A 159 -9.69 -3.20 3.86
N GLU A 160 -10.54 -3.97 3.17
CA GLU A 160 -10.38 -5.42 3.04
C GLU A 160 -9.10 -5.75 2.30
N THR A 161 -8.91 -5.12 1.15
CA THR A 161 -7.75 -5.31 0.28
C THR A 161 -6.45 -4.98 1.02
N ASP A 162 -6.39 -3.81 1.65
CA ASP A 162 -5.21 -3.36 2.42
C ASP A 162 -4.85 -4.34 3.56
N ARG A 163 -5.86 -4.88 4.24
CA ARG A 163 -5.63 -5.84 5.33
C ARG A 163 -5.12 -7.18 4.84
N ASP A 164 -5.67 -7.70 3.76
CA ASP A 164 -5.26 -9.00 3.22
C ASP A 164 -3.85 -8.92 2.61
N GLU A 165 -3.57 -7.88 1.82
CA GLU A 165 -2.27 -7.68 1.18
C GLU A 165 -1.13 -7.54 2.21
N ASN A 166 -1.43 -6.93 3.37
CA ASN A 166 -0.45 -6.66 4.43
C ASN A 166 -0.41 -7.71 5.55
N LYS A 167 -1.14 -8.82 5.46
CA LYS A 167 -1.25 -9.80 6.57
C LYS A 167 0.09 -10.38 7.04
N THR A 168 1.07 -10.49 6.14
CA THR A 168 2.43 -10.97 6.44
C THR A 168 3.52 -9.90 6.40
N ILE A 169 3.16 -8.63 6.18
CA ILE A 169 4.13 -7.54 5.96
C ILE A 169 4.00 -6.48 7.05
N ALA A 170 5.14 -6.04 7.60
CA ALA A 170 5.22 -5.01 8.62
C ALA A 170 5.64 -3.65 8.00
N LEU A 171 4.67 -2.77 7.80
CA LEU A 171 4.87 -1.48 7.15
C LEU A 171 5.50 -0.38 8.05
N GLY A 172 5.44 -0.55 9.38
CA GLY A 172 5.85 0.49 10.32
C GLY A 172 7.35 0.79 10.28
N THR A 173 8.18 -0.27 10.21
CA THR A 173 9.65 -0.13 10.25
C THR A 173 10.18 0.60 9.02
N SER A 174 9.69 0.29 7.82
CA SER A 174 10.04 1.04 6.60
C SER A 174 9.61 2.50 6.74
N LYS A 175 8.35 2.73 7.11
CA LYS A 175 7.75 4.06 7.21
C LYS A 175 8.52 5.01 8.12
N LEU A 176 9.00 4.54 9.27
CA LEU A 176 9.64 5.41 10.27
C LEU A 176 11.15 5.61 10.04
N ASN A 177 11.84 4.61 9.48
CA ASN A 177 13.32 4.59 9.54
C ASN A 177 14.01 4.66 8.17
N TYR A 178 13.31 4.35 7.08
CA TYR A 178 13.95 4.13 5.77
C TYR A 178 13.37 4.96 4.64
N LEU A 179 12.23 5.62 4.85
CA LEU A 179 11.59 6.49 3.86
C LEU A 179 11.96 7.95 4.15
N ASP A 180 12.37 8.68 3.10
CA ASP A 180 12.43 10.13 3.16
C ASP A 180 11.00 10.71 3.27
N PRO A 181 10.64 11.35 4.39
CA PRO A 181 9.28 11.84 4.61
C PRO A 181 8.88 12.95 3.62
N ARG A 182 9.84 13.61 2.97
CA ARG A 182 9.55 14.64 1.96
C ARG A 182 8.88 14.04 0.73
N ILE A 183 9.17 12.77 0.41
CA ILE A 183 8.48 12.05 -0.68
C ILE A 183 7.00 11.92 -0.34
N SER A 184 6.68 11.50 0.89
CA SER A 184 5.29 11.38 1.36
C SER A 184 4.59 12.73 1.41
N VAL A 185 5.25 13.77 1.94
CA VAL A 185 4.67 15.14 1.99
C VAL A 185 4.43 15.69 0.59
N ALA A 186 5.37 15.52 -0.34
CA ALA A 186 5.21 15.96 -1.73
C ALA A 186 4.05 15.22 -2.41
N TRP A 187 3.93 13.91 -2.18
CA TRP A 187 2.80 13.11 -2.69
C TRP A 187 1.47 13.58 -2.11
N CYS A 188 1.36 13.77 -0.79
CA CYS A 188 0.16 14.29 -0.14
C CYS A 188 -0.28 15.63 -0.72
N LYS A 189 0.66 16.56 -0.92
CA LYS A 189 0.38 17.87 -1.52
C LYS A 189 0.01 17.79 -3.00
N LYS A 190 0.63 16.89 -3.78
CA LYS A 190 0.37 16.74 -5.21
C LYS A 190 -1.04 16.21 -5.48
N TYR A 191 -1.52 15.29 -4.66
CA TYR A 191 -2.79 14.57 -4.89
C TYR A 191 -3.91 14.98 -3.92
N ASP A 192 -3.75 16.09 -3.20
CA ASP A 192 -4.68 16.62 -2.19
C ASP A 192 -5.12 15.57 -1.15
N VAL A 193 -4.16 14.73 -0.72
CA VAL A 193 -4.37 13.76 0.36
C VAL A 193 -3.95 14.39 1.69
N PRO A 194 -4.84 14.45 2.70
CA PRO A 194 -4.48 14.95 4.03
C PRO A 194 -3.31 14.17 4.64
N ILE A 195 -2.36 14.90 5.26
CA ILE A 195 -1.16 14.35 5.94
C ILE A 195 -1.55 13.61 7.22
#